data_AF-A0A1W9QLC2-F1
#
_entry.id   AF-A0A1W9QLC2-F1
#
_cell.length_a   1.000
_cell.length_b   1.000
_cell.length_c   1.000
_cell.angle_alpha   90.00
_cell.angle_beta   90.00
_cell.angle_gamma   90.00
#
_symmetry.space_group_name_H-M   'P 1'
#
loop_
_entity.id
_entity.type
_entity.pdbx_description
1 polymer ?
#
loop_
_entity_poly.entity_id
_entity_poly.type
_entity_poly.pdbx_seq_one_letter_code
_entity_poly.pdbx_strand_id
1 'polypeptide(L)'
;MIKKLFSIAILVIILTFSIFYIAKYHISDSGREAGETELKEASYYHSLGSGVVQCDLCPHRCVLSPGERGICRVRKNIKGKLYTLNYNKPVAIHLDPIEKKPLFHFLPGTKAYSIATVGCNLHCLYCQNWEISQAFPEDAKSVIRTPEQLVSEALASGAQSIAYTYSEPTVFYEYMLETAK
;
A
#
# COMPACT_ATOMS: atom_id res chain seq x y z
N MET A 1 -44.30 -15.47 -28.50
CA MET A 1 -44.26 -14.19 -27.75
C MET A 1 -43.74 -14.34 -26.32
N ILE A 2 -44.21 -15.33 -25.54
CA ILE A 2 -43.85 -15.53 -24.11
C ILE A 2 -42.33 -15.66 -23.86
N LYS A 3 -41.59 -16.39 -24.70
CA LYS A 3 -40.12 -16.53 -24.54
C LYS A 3 -39.34 -15.21 -24.67
N LYS A 4 -39.78 -14.29 -25.55
CA LYS A 4 -39.14 -12.97 -25.70
C LYS A 4 -39.41 -12.06 -24.50
N LEU A 5 -40.63 -12.12 -23.95
CA LEU A 5 -40.98 -11.41 -22.70
C LEU A 5 -40.14 -11.90 -21.51
N PHE A 6 -39.89 -13.21 -21.43
CA PHE A 6 -39.06 -13.80 -20.37
C PHE A 6 -37.59 -13.36 -20.47
N SER A 7 -37.01 -13.34 -21.67
CA SER A 7 -35.63 -12.87 -21.88
C SER A 7 -35.46 -11.38 -21.59
N ILE A 8 -36.45 -10.55 -21.93
CA ILE A 8 -36.43 -9.11 -21.61
C ILE A 8 -36.52 -8.91 -20.09
N ALA A 9 -37.38 -9.66 -19.39
CA ALA A 9 -37.49 -9.58 -17.94
C ALA A 9 -36.18 -9.95 -17.23
N ILE A 10 -35.50 -11.01 -17.67
CA ILE A 10 -34.18 -11.41 -17.13
C ILE A 10 -33.12 -10.32 -17.36
N LEU A 11 -33.07 -9.73 -18.57
CA LEU A 11 -32.12 -8.67 -18.89
C LEU A 11 -32.35 -7.42 -18.02
N VAL A 12 -33.62 -7.05 -17.81
CA VAL A 12 -33.99 -5.93 -16.93
C VAL A 12 -33.59 -6.21 -15.48
N ILE A 13 -33.78 -7.43 -14.98
CA ILE A 13 -33.36 -7.83 -13.62
C ILE A 13 -31.84 -7.77 -13.47
N ILE A 14 -31.07 -8.23 -14.47
CA ILE A 14 -29.60 -8.19 -14.43
C ILE A 14 -29.10 -6.74 -14.46
N LEU A 15 -29.67 -5.90 -15.32
CA LEU A 15 -29.30 -4.48 -15.42
C LEU A 15 -29.65 -3.71 -14.14
N THR A 16 -30.83 -3.96 -13.54
CA THR A 16 -31.20 -3.32 -12.28
C THR A 16 -30.34 -3.79 -11.13
N PHE A 17 -30.00 -5.08 -11.04
CA PHE A 17 -29.04 -5.58 -10.03
C PHE A 17 -27.65 -4.97 -10.22
N SER A 18 -27.18 -4.83 -11.46
CA SER A 18 -25.87 -4.26 -11.76
C SER A 18 -25.82 -2.77 -11.41
N ILE A 19 -26.85 -2.01 -11.77
CA ILE A 19 -26.99 -0.59 -11.41
C ILE A 19 -27.08 -0.43 -9.89
N PHE A 20 -27.86 -1.28 -9.21
CA PHE A 20 -27.99 -1.24 -7.75
C PHE A 20 -26.68 -1.62 -7.05
N TYR A 21 -25.93 -2.58 -7.59
CA TYR A 21 -24.61 -2.97 -7.08
C TYR A 21 -23.58 -1.85 -7.27
N ILE A 22 -23.53 -1.22 -8.45
CA ILE A 22 -22.68 -0.07 -8.74
C ILE A 22 -23.04 1.14 -7.86
N ALA A 23 -24.33 1.43 -7.70
CA ALA A 23 -24.82 2.52 -6.84
C ALA A 23 -24.47 2.27 -5.37
N LYS A 24 -24.60 1.03 -4.88
CA LYS A 24 -24.20 0.65 -3.52
C LYS A 24 -22.68 0.78 -3.32
N TYR A 25 -21.88 0.45 -4.33
CA TYR A 25 -20.43 0.62 -4.29
C TYR A 25 -20.05 2.12 -4.19
N HIS A 26 -20.71 2.98 -4.98
CA HIS A 26 -20.50 4.43 -4.90
C HIS A 26 -21.01 5.08 -3.60
N ILE A 27 -22.09 4.56 -3.00
CA ILE A 27 -22.62 5.07 -1.72
C ILE A 27 -21.74 4.60 -0.54
N SER A 28 -21.05 3.46 -0.63
CA SER A 28 -20.11 3.04 0.41
C SER A 28 -18.82 3.87 0.48
N ASP A 29 -18.55 4.68 -0.55
CA ASP A 29 -17.39 5.56 -0.62
C ASP A 29 -17.65 6.92 0.07
N SER A 30 -18.91 7.27 0.38
CA SER A 30 -19.27 8.59 0.92
C SER A 30 -19.28 8.66 2.45
N GLY A 31 -18.57 7.77 3.15
CA GLY A 31 -18.77 7.57 4.60
C GLY A 31 -17.52 7.28 5.45
N ARG A 32 -16.32 7.49 4.93
CA ARG A 32 -15.12 7.64 5.77
C ARG A 32 -14.55 9.03 5.52
N GLU A 33 -14.70 9.90 6.51
CA GLU A 33 -13.83 11.05 6.67
C GLU A 33 -12.40 10.52 6.86
N ALA A 34 -11.74 10.22 5.74
CA ALA A 34 -10.31 10.07 5.68
C ALA A 34 -9.77 11.45 6.01
N GLY A 35 -9.36 11.66 7.27
CA GLY A 35 -8.56 12.83 7.62
C GLY A 35 -7.48 12.97 6.55
N GLU A 36 -7.44 14.14 5.91
CA GLU A 36 -6.56 14.43 4.78
C GLU A 36 -5.15 13.97 5.14
N THR A 37 -4.79 12.77 4.68
CA THR A 37 -3.44 12.28 4.88
C THR A 37 -2.66 13.00 3.82
N GLU A 38 -1.89 14.00 4.24
CA GLU A 38 -1.04 14.80 3.37
C GLU A 38 -0.30 13.87 2.39
N LEU A 39 -0.53 14.07 1.10
CA LEU A 39 0.07 13.24 0.07
C LEU A 39 1.59 13.48 0.08
N LYS A 40 2.35 12.41 0.32
CA LYS A 40 3.81 12.49 0.29
C LYS A 40 4.33 12.33 -1.14
N GLU A 41 4.95 13.38 -1.67
CA GLU A 41 5.64 13.34 -2.96
C GLU A 41 6.82 12.34 -2.89
N ALA A 42 6.97 11.51 -3.92
CA ALA A 42 8.02 10.50 -3.99
C ALA A 42 9.38 11.14 -4.24
N SER A 43 10.45 10.61 -3.64
CA SER A 43 11.78 11.21 -3.76
C SER A 43 12.57 10.77 -5.01
N TYR A 44 12.20 9.64 -5.64
CA TYR A 44 12.99 9.03 -6.73
C TYR A 44 12.16 8.86 -8.00
N TYR A 45 12.06 9.94 -8.76
CA TYR A 45 11.46 9.95 -10.09
C TYR A 45 11.91 11.18 -10.87
N HIS A 46 11.70 11.15 -12.18
CA HIS A 46 11.83 12.33 -13.04
C HIS A 46 10.67 12.41 -14.05
N SER A 47 10.41 13.60 -14.58
CA SER A 47 9.41 13.79 -15.64
C SER A 47 9.97 13.40 -16.99
N LEU A 48 9.15 12.77 -17.83
CA LEU A 48 9.42 12.51 -19.24
C LEU A 48 8.70 13.51 -20.18
N GLY A 49 8.05 14.54 -19.61
CA GLY A 49 7.20 15.48 -20.35
C GLY A 49 5.72 15.05 -20.43
N SER A 50 4.85 15.98 -20.82
CA SER A 50 3.39 15.75 -20.98
C SER A 50 2.70 15.14 -19.75
N GLY A 51 3.20 15.43 -18.55
CA GLY A 51 2.69 14.86 -17.30
C GLY A 51 3.04 13.39 -17.06
N VAL A 52 3.88 12.78 -17.91
CA VAL A 52 4.41 11.42 -17.71
C VAL A 52 5.62 11.50 -16.77
N VAL A 53 5.77 10.50 -15.91
CA VAL A 53 6.89 10.36 -14.97
C VAL A 53 7.51 8.97 -15.07
N GLN A 54 8.82 8.86 -14.86
CA GLN A 54 9.48 7.58 -14.64
C GLN A 54 9.89 7.49 -13.18
N CYS A 55 9.43 6.44 -12.49
CA CYS A 55 9.85 6.14 -11.12
C CYS A 55 11.20 5.42 -11.14
N ASP A 56 12.20 5.92 -10.41
CA ASP A 56 13.56 5.33 -10.36
C ASP A 56 13.86 4.61 -9.04
N LEU A 57 12.84 4.44 -8.20
CA LEU A 57 12.98 3.90 -6.84
C LEU A 57 13.45 2.44 -6.78
N CYS A 58 13.08 1.65 -7.77
CA CYS A 58 13.44 0.23 -7.85
C CYS A 58 13.74 -0.19 -9.30
N PRO A 59 14.32 -1.38 -9.53
CA PRO A 59 14.76 -1.81 -10.86
C PRO A 59 13.68 -1.87 -11.94
N HIS A 60 12.39 -1.87 -11.58
CA HIS A 60 11.28 -1.90 -12.55
C HIS A 60 11.14 -0.63 -13.38
N ARG A 61 11.64 0.51 -12.90
CA ARG A 61 11.63 1.80 -13.60
C ARG A 61 10.31 2.16 -14.28
N CYS A 62 9.18 1.99 -13.56
CA CYS A 62 7.85 2.16 -14.15
C CYS A 62 7.67 3.57 -14.76
N VAL A 63 7.24 3.62 -16.03
CA VAL A 63 6.81 4.84 -16.71
C VAL A 63 5.30 4.98 -16.55
N LEU A 64 4.85 6.10 -16.01
CA LEU A 64 3.49 6.31 -15.54
C LEU A 64 2.91 7.60 -16.11
N SER A 65 1.82 7.48 -16.84
CA SER A 65 0.95 8.57 -17.27
C SER A 65 0.15 9.13 -16.09
N PRO A 66 -0.41 10.35 -16.18
CA PRO A 66 -1.27 10.89 -15.13
C PRO A 66 -2.40 9.92 -14.75
N GLY A 67 -2.50 9.61 -13.45
CA GLY A 67 -3.50 8.68 -12.90
C GLY A 67 -3.00 7.24 -12.75
N GLU A 68 -1.94 6.84 -13.45
CA GLU A 68 -1.41 5.48 -13.41
C GLU A 68 -0.63 5.19 -12.12
N ARG A 69 -0.50 3.89 -11.83
CA ARG A 69 0.25 3.37 -10.69
C ARG A 69 1.37 2.45 -11.14
N GLY A 70 2.47 2.47 -10.40
CA GLY A 70 3.54 1.49 -10.55
C GLY A 70 3.09 0.08 -10.20
N ILE A 71 3.90 -0.90 -10.58
CA ILE A 71 3.66 -2.33 -10.32
C ILE A 71 3.42 -2.64 -8.83
N CYS A 72 4.06 -1.88 -7.94
CA CYS A 72 3.90 -1.98 -6.50
C CYS A 72 2.57 -1.41 -5.96
N ARG A 73 1.75 -0.81 -6.81
CA ARG A 73 0.42 -0.21 -6.54
C ARG A 73 0.40 1.00 -5.60
N VAL A 74 1.52 1.32 -4.95
CA VAL A 74 1.64 2.41 -3.97
C VAL A 74 2.27 3.68 -4.53
N ARG A 75 2.86 3.62 -5.72
CA ARG A 75 3.40 4.79 -6.43
C ARG A 75 2.41 5.24 -7.47
N LYS A 76 1.86 6.46 -7.35
CA LYS A 76 0.82 6.98 -8.25
C LYS A 76 1.25 8.31 -8.85
N ASN A 77 1.12 8.44 -10.16
CA ASN A 77 1.26 9.73 -10.82
C ASN A 77 -0.03 10.54 -10.62
N ILE A 78 0.07 11.69 -9.98
CA ILE A 78 -1.02 12.65 -9.81
C ILE A 78 -0.59 13.95 -10.49
N LYS A 79 -1.21 14.25 -11.64
CA LYS A 79 -1.00 15.50 -12.39
C LYS A 79 0.49 15.79 -12.73
N GLY A 80 1.25 14.77 -13.11
CA GLY A 80 2.66 14.93 -13.52
C GLY A 80 3.68 14.84 -12.40
N LYS A 81 3.24 14.51 -11.18
CA LYS A 81 4.10 14.26 -10.02
C LYS A 81 3.84 12.89 -9.45
N LEU A 82 4.90 12.23 -8.97
CA LEU A 82 4.77 10.91 -8.38
C LEU A 82 4.58 11.04 -6.86
N TYR A 83 3.59 10.33 -6.32
CA TYR A 83 3.30 10.30 -4.88
C TYR A 83 3.35 8.86 -4.36
N THR A 84 3.66 8.72 -3.07
CA THR A 84 3.47 7.47 -2.35
C THR A 84 2.13 7.46 -1.62
N LEU A 85 1.42 6.34 -1.69
CA LEU A 85 0.09 6.15 -1.11
C LEU A 85 0.11 5.47 0.26
N ASN A 86 1.28 5.01 0.72
CA ASN A 86 1.43 4.22 1.95
C ASN A 86 2.26 4.92 3.04
N TYR A 87 2.56 6.21 2.87
CA TYR A 87 3.26 7.02 3.87
C TYR A 87 2.43 7.16 5.14
N ASN A 88 3.05 6.99 6.31
CA ASN A 88 2.40 6.97 7.63
C ASN A 88 1.30 5.92 7.80
N LYS A 89 1.24 4.91 6.92
CA LYS A 89 0.16 3.91 6.87
C LYS A 89 0.69 2.48 7.00
N PRO A 90 1.36 2.12 8.10
CA PRO A 90 1.69 0.73 8.36
C PRO A 90 0.41 -0.13 8.45
N VAL A 91 0.51 -1.35 7.91
CA VAL A 91 -0.56 -2.36 7.92
C VAL A 91 -0.23 -3.52 8.85
N ALA A 92 1.03 -3.61 9.29
CA ALA A 92 1.50 -4.57 10.28
C ALA A 92 2.54 -3.90 11.16
N ILE A 93 2.39 -4.11 12.47
CA ILE A 93 3.32 -3.68 13.52
C ILE A 93 3.35 -4.82 14.54
N HIS A 94 4.50 -5.48 14.69
CA HIS A 94 4.66 -6.59 15.62
C HIS A 94 5.99 -6.49 16.37
N LEU A 95 6.03 -7.02 17.58
CA LEU A 95 7.27 -7.18 18.33
C LEU A 95 7.74 -8.64 18.20
N ASP A 96 8.59 -8.90 17.22
CA ASP A 96 9.09 -10.25 16.89
C ASP A 96 10.47 -10.50 17.58
N PRO A 97 10.82 -11.75 17.91
CA PRO A 97 12.19 -12.11 18.26
C PRO A 97 13.13 -11.88 17.06
N ILE A 98 14.37 -11.45 17.31
CA ILE A 98 15.35 -11.19 16.25
C ILE A 98 15.67 -12.45 15.42
N GLU A 99 15.51 -13.63 16.02
CA GLU A 99 15.77 -14.95 15.41
C GLU A 99 14.82 -15.26 14.26
N LYS A 100 13.71 -14.53 14.11
CA LYS A 100 12.82 -14.62 12.95
C LYS A 100 13.42 -13.93 11.71
N LYS A 101 14.43 -13.06 11.88
CA LYS A 101 15.07 -12.32 10.79
C LYS A 101 16.22 -13.14 10.23
N PRO A 102 16.50 -13.06 8.91
CA PRO A 102 17.54 -13.85 8.26
C PRO A 102 18.95 -13.29 8.55
N LEU A 103 19.30 -13.11 9.82
CA LEU A 103 20.56 -12.54 10.29
C LEU A 103 21.25 -13.54 11.23
N PHE A 104 22.49 -13.92 10.91
CA PHE A 104 23.26 -14.85 11.74
C PHE A 104 23.91 -14.12 12.92
N HIS A 105 23.65 -14.59 14.14
CA HIS A 105 24.24 -14.08 15.39
C HIS A 105 24.11 -12.54 15.55
N PHE A 106 22.98 -11.98 15.16
CA PHE A 106 22.68 -10.56 15.28
C PHE A 106 21.76 -10.31 16.48
N LEU A 107 22.26 -9.59 17.48
CA LEU A 107 21.54 -9.22 18.72
C LEU A 107 20.74 -10.37 19.39
N PRO A 108 21.33 -11.54 19.70
CA PRO A 108 20.58 -12.70 20.19
C PRO A 108 19.70 -12.43 21.41
N GLY A 109 18.51 -13.02 21.44
CA GLY A 109 17.54 -12.88 22.53
C GLY A 109 16.83 -11.54 22.60
N THR A 110 17.14 -10.61 21.69
CA THR A 110 16.47 -9.30 21.62
C THR A 110 15.22 -9.36 20.75
N LYS A 111 14.39 -8.30 20.85
CA LYS A 111 13.19 -8.14 20.03
C LYS A 111 13.40 -7.05 18.97
N ALA A 112 12.77 -7.25 17.83
CA ALA A 112 12.72 -6.33 16.71
C ALA A 112 11.30 -5.80 16.52
N TYR A 113 11.15 -4.48 16.55
CA TYR A 113 9.90 -3.79 16.25
C TYR A 113 9.69 -3.84 14.73
N SER A 114 8.86 -4.77 14.30
CA SER A 114 8.71 -5.21 12.91
C SER A 114 7.54 -4.51 12.25
N ILE A 115 7.79 -3.78 11.16
CA ILE A 115 6.77 -2.98 10.49
C ILE A 115 6.72 -3.24 8.99
N ALA A 116 5.52 -3.10 8.43
CA ALA A 116 5.26 -3.18 7.00
C ALA A 116 4.17 -2.20 6.59
N THR A 117 4.23 -1.73 5.36
CA THR A 117 3.09 -1.07 4.70
C THR A 117 2.50 -1.98 3.63
N VAL A 118 1.32 -1.61 3.12
CA VAL A 118 0.74 -2.21 1.91
C VAL A 118 1.66 -2.05 0.70
N GLY A 119 1.56 -2.99 -0.23
CA GLY A 119 2.24 -2.98 -1.53
C GLY A 119 3.60 -3.67 -1.51
N CYS A 120 4.06 -4.09 -2.68
CA CYS A 120 5.35 -4.75 -2.88
C CYS A 120 5.73 -4.69 -4.36
N ASN A 121 7.00 -4.48 -4.68
CA ASN A 121 7.51 -4.50 -6.05
C ASN A 121 7.89 -5.92 -6.52
N LEU A 122 7.58 -6.95 -5.74
CA LEU A 122 7.74 -8.36 -6.06
C LEU A 122 6.38 -9.06 -6.09
N HIS A 123 6.26 -10.09 -6.94
CA HIS A 123 5.08 -10.94 -7.08
C HIS A 123 5.44 -12.41 -6.86
N CYS A 124 5.99 -12.73 -5.68
CA CYS A 124 6.44 -14.07 -5.35
C CYS A 124 5.27 -15.08 -5.41
N LEU A 125 5.46 -16.21 -6.09
CA LEU A 125 4.44 -17.26 -6.25
C LEU A 125 3.91 -17.80 -4.92
N TYR A 126 4.76 -17.87 -3.90
CA TYR A 126 4.42 -18.38 -2.56
C TYR A 126 4.62 -17.32 -1.47
N CYS A 127 4.22 -16.08 -1.75
CA CYS A 127 4.33 -14.99 -0.77
C CYS A 127 3.50 -15.30 0.48
N GLN A 128 4.13 -15.44 1.65
CA GLN A 128 3.43 -15.68 2.92
C GLN A 128 2.58 -14.48 3.36
N ASN A 129 2.99 -13.27 2.98
CA ASN A 129 2.31 -12.02 3.32
C ASN A 129 1.59 -11.43 2.09
N TRP A 130 1.06 -12.29 1.22
CA TRP A 130 0.43 -11.86 -0.04
C TRP A 130 -0.76 -10.90 0.21
N GLU A 131 -1.50 -11.10 1.30
CA GLU A 131 -2.67 -10.28 1.66
C GLU A 131 -2.32 -8.80 1.83
N ILE A 132 -1.11 -8.48 2.31
CA ILE A 132 -0.67 -7.08 2.47
C ILE A 132 0.25 -6.62 1.34
N SER A 133 1.10 -7.51 0.82
CA SER A 133 2.08 -7.16 -0.22
C SER A 133 1.43 -7.00 -1.59
N GLN A 134 0.31 -7.69 -1.84
CA GLN A 134 -0.41 -7.70 -3.11
C GLN A 134 -1.76 -7.00 -3.03
N ALA A 135 -2.10 -6.36 -1.90
CA ALA A 135 -3.31 -5.55 -1.79
C ALA A 135 -3.16 -4.20 -2.47
N PHE A 136 -4.29 -3.60 -2.85
CA PHE A 136 -4.32 -2.17 -3.17
C PHE A 136 -4.31 -1.35 -1.87
N PRO A 137 -3.73 -0.14 -1.89
CA PRO A 137 -3.71 0.74 -0.71
C PRO A 137 -5.09 1.02 -0.13
N GLU A 138 -6.12 1.05 -0.97
CA GLU A 138 -7.52 1.33 -0.58
C GLU A 138 -8.17 0.16 0.17
N ASP A 139 -7.71 -1.07 -0.10
CA ASP A 139 -8.24 -2.29 0.53
C ASP A 139 -7.54 -2.60 1.86
N ALA A 140 -6.37 -2.00 2.09
CA ALA A 140 -5.54 -2.28 3.24
C ALA A 140 -6.04 -1.61 4.52
N LYS A 141 -6.07 -2.39 5.61
CA LYS A 141 -6.38 -1.88 6.95
C LYS A 141 -5.12 -1.30 7.59
N SER A 142 -4.77 -0.08 7.24
CA SER A 142 -3.65 0.64 7.87
C SER A 142 -4.06 1.39 9.12
N VAL A 143 -3.11 1.58 10.02
CA VAL A 143 -3.21 2.58 11.11
C VAL A 143 -2.35 3.79 10.76
N ILE A 144 -2.76 4.98 11.18
CA ILE A 144 -1.93 6.19 10.99
C ILE A 144 -0.85 6.19 12.08
N ARG A 145 0.41 6.18 11.67
CA ARG A 145 1.57 6.36 12.55
C ARG A 145 2.62 7.20 11.84
N THR A 146 3.07 8.27 12.48
CA THR A 146 4.19 9.07 11.96
C THR A 146 5.53 8.38 12.28
N PRO A 147 6.63 8.75 11.61
CA PRO A 147 7.95 8.23 11.92
C PRO A 147 8.32 8.39 13.40
N GLU A 148 8.04 9.56 13.99
CA GLU A 148 8.36 9.86 15.39
C GLU A 148 7.54 9.00 16.36
N GLN A 149 6.26 8.77 16.03
CA GLN A 149 5.41 7.88 16.82
C GLN A 149 5.93 6.45 16.74
N LEU A 150 6.31 5.97 15.56
CA LEU A 150 6.83 4.62 15.37
C LEU A 150 8.15 4.42 16.14
N VAL A 151 9.07 5.38 16.08
CA VAL A 151 10.32 5.35 16.86
C VAL A 151 10.03 5.36 18.37
N SER A 152 9.11 6.23 18.81
CA SER A 152 8.72 6.31 20.23
C SER A 152 8.11 5.00 20.74
N GLU A 153 7.23 4.38 19.95
CA GLU A 153 6.63 3.08 20.26
C GLU A 153 7.67 1.96 20.27
N ALA A 154 8.62 1.96 19.32
CA ALA A 154 9.71 1.00 19.28
C ALA A 154 10.58 1.07 20.55
N LEU A 155 10.98 2.28 20.95
CA LEU A 155 11.73 2.52 22.19
C LEU A 155 10.95 2.07 23.42
N ALA A 156 9.67 2.46 23.52
CA ALA A 156 8.79 2.09 24.63
C ALA A 156 8.57 0.58 24.74
N SER A 157 8.61 -0.15 23.62
CA SER A 157 8.47 -1.61 23.58
C SER A 157 9.70 -2.39 24.09
N GLY A 158 10.82 -1.70 24.31
CA GLY A 158 12.11 -2.33 24.65
C GLY A 158 12.78 -3.06 23.49
N ALA A 159 12.33 -2.83 22.24
CA ALA A 159 12.98 -3.36 21.06
C ALA A 159 14.40 -2.80 20.92
N GLN A 160 15.34 -3.63 20.47
CA GLN A 160 16.72 -3.22 20.19
C GLN A 160 16.92 -2.81 18.72
N SER A 161 15.91 -3.02 17.89
CA SER A 161 15.94 -2.72 16.45
C SER A 161 14.54 -2.50 15.90
N ILE A 162 14.46 -1.79 14.78
CA ILE A 162 13.27 -1.73 13.92
C ILE A 162 13.56 -2.58 12.68
N ALA A 163 12.65 -3.48 12.34
CA ALA A 163 12.76 -4.33 11.16
C ALA A 163 11.68 -3.95 10.13
N TYR A 164 12.10 -3.45 8.98
CA TYR A 164 11.21 -3.25 7.83
C TYR A 164 11.04 -4.59 7.10
N THR A 165 9.86 -5.20 7.19
CA THR A 165 9.64 -6.61 6.85
C THR A 165 8.24 -6.86 6.29
N TYR A 166 7.90 -8.12 6.02
CA TYR A 166 6.61 -8.64 5.54
C TYR A 166 6.24 -8.24 4.11
N SER A 167 6.38 -6.96 3.77
CA SER A 167 6.42 -6.44 2.40
C SER A 167 7.84 -6.00 2.03
N GLU A 168 8.03 -5.49 0.82
CA GLU A 168 9.35 -5.05 0.37
C GLU A 168 9.59 -3.58 0.78
N PRO A 169 10.65 -3.26 1.53
CA PRO A 169 10.81 -1.96 2.18
C PRO A 169 11.05 -0.79 1.23
N THR A 170 11.59 -0.99 0.03
CA THR A 170 11.77 0.12 -0.91
C THR A 170 10.44 0.74 -1.32
N VAL A 171 9.32 0.03 -1.29
CA VAL A 171 8.03 0.61 -1.73
C VAL A 171 7.52 1.71 -0.81
N PHE A 172 7.93 1.74 0.47
CA PHE A 172 7.61 2.80 1.44
C PHE A 172 8.85 3.59 1.88
N TYR A 173 9.81 3.76 0.97
CA TYR A 173 11.12 4.35 1.21
C TYR A 173 11.10 5.65 2.01
N GLU A 174 10.24 6.62 1.68
CA GLU A 174 10.21 7.92 2.39
C GLU A 174 9.84 7.73 3.87
N TYR A 175 8.89 6.84 4.15
CA TYR A 175 8.48 6.53 5.52
C TYR A 175 9.59 5.78 6.28
N MET A 176 10.22 4.81 5.61
CA MET A 176 11.38 4.08 6.15
C MET A 176 12.54 5.03 6.46
N LEU A 177 12.93 5.87 5.50
CA LEU A 177 14.06 6.79 5.63
C LEU A 177 13.85 7.79 6.75
N GLU A 178 12.66 8.37 6.88
CA GLU A 178 12.37 9.31 7.97
C GLU A 178 12.31 8.63 9.34
N THR A 179 11.89 7.37 9.40
CA THR A 179 11.93 6.57 10.63
C THR A 179 13.36 6.19 11.05
N ALA A 180 14.28 6.09 10.09
CA ALA A 180 15.66 5.66 10.32
C ALA A 180 16.65 6.80 10.64
N LYS A 181 16.19 8.06 10.68
CA LYS A 181 16.99 9.24 11.04
C LYS A 181 17.12 9.37 12.55
#